data_AF-L1IAF5-F1
#
_entry.id   AF-L1IAF5-F1
#
_cell.length_a   1.000
_cell.length_b   1.000
_cell.length_c   1.000
_cell.angle_alpha   90.00
_cell.angle_beta   90.00
_cell.angle_gamma   90.00
#
_symmetry.space_group_name_H-M   'P 1'
#
loop_
_entity.id
_entity.type
_entity.pdbx_description
1 polymer ?
#
loop_
_entity_poly.entity_id
_entity_poly.type
_entity_poly.pdbx_seq_one_letter_code
_entity_poly.pdbx_strand_id
1 'polypeptide(L)'
;MKIENEEEETEFFLRWKTLMGLNVLENEPGIVRKKLSILLYKGCPDAFRRDTWLSISGSKKKFVKNQSRVLAEWCSLQDRANEGTSHRQIAKPPLFGGNLDFSHHCLNESGKSCCHYLLAAIDMSRPDLHHFSPQIPNLVSLALLYMSSEEVCIFVDCLTSCTDVPKGQGNVLDKVLLDNLQSMSFVMRAVDLKLKACDPEVWTKLQDLGLSKLKFCEEWIKDLFV
;
A
#
# COMPACT_ATOMS: atom_id res chain seq x y z
N MET A 1 22.00 19.49 -23.54
CA MET A 1 20.59 19.40 -23.09
C MET A 1 19.90 18.05 -23.31
N LYS A 2 19.88 17.40 -24.49
CA LYS A 2 19.34 16.01 -24.59
C LYS A 2 20.30 14.93 -24.05
N ILE A 3 21.59 15.07 -24.33
CA ILE A 3 22.63 14.07 -23.98
C ILE A 3 22.86 14.00 -22.46
N GLU A 4 22.92 15.14 -21.76
CA GLU A 4 23.09 15.18 -20.30
C GLU A 4 21.92 14.52 -19.55
N ASN A 5 20.71 14.61 -20.11
CA ASN A 5 19.51 14.04 -19.49
C ASN A 5 19.49 12.51 -19.62
N GLU A 6 19.99 11.97 -20.75
CA GLU A 6 20.11 10.51 -20.97
C GLU A 6 21.20 9.88 -20.09
N GLU A 7 22.29 10.60 -19.82
CA GLU A 7 23.34 10.15 -18.89
C GLU A 7 22.83 10.09 -17.45
N GLU A 8 22.08 11.10 -17.00
CA GLU A 8 21.46 11.12 -15.67
C GLU A 8 20.41 10.02 -15.49
N GLU A 9 19.56 9.75 -16.49
CA GLU A 9 18.59 8.66 -16.46
C GLU A 9 19.26 7.28 -16.41
N THR A 10 20.34 7.11 -17.19
CA THR A 10 21.12 5.87 -17.20
C THR A 10 21.79 5.62 -15.84
N GLU A 11 22.40 6.66 -15.26
CA GLU A 11 23.02 6.56 -13.93
C GLU A 11 21.99 6.26 -12.84
N PHE A 12 20.81 6.90 -12.91
CA PHE A 12 19.71 6.64 -11.98
C PHE A 12 19.23 5.19 -12.06
N PHE A 13 19.02 4.66 -13.26
CA PHE A 13 18.59 3.28 -13.47
C PHE A 13 19.66 2.27 -13.00
N LEU A 14 20.94 2.55 -13.26
CA LEU A 14 22.06 1.75 -12.77
C LEU A 14 22.08 1.67 -11.24
N ARG A 15 21.86 2.79 -10.53
CA ARG A 15 21.79 2.82 -9.07
C ARG A 15 20.67 1.94 -8.52
N TRP A 16 19.49 1.95 -9.16
CA TRP A 16 18.39 1.04 -8.82
C TRP A 16 18.79 -0.43 -9.02
N LYS A 17 19.37 -0.76 -10.18
CA LYS A 17 19.83 -2.12 -10.48
C LYS A 17 20.86 -2.61 -9.47
N THR A 18 21.81 -1.76 -9.07
CA THR A 18 22.81 -2.10 -8.04
C THR A 18 22.15 -2.38 -6.70
N LEU A 19 21.25 -1.53 -6.23
CA LEU A 19 20.61 -1.70 -4.92
C LEU A 19 19.65 -2.90 -4.87
N MET A 20 18.96 -3.19 -5.97
CA MET A 20 18.00 -4.30 -6.04
C MET A 20 18.66 -5.65 -6.37
N GLY A 21 19.73 -5.65 -7.17
CA GLY A 21 20.45 -6.86 -7.58
C GLY A 21 21.46 -7.38 -6.55
N LEU A 22 21.89 -6.52 -5.63
CA LEU A 22 22.64 -6.98 -4.47
C LEU A 22 21.64 -7.57 -3.46
N ASN A 23 21.88 -8.80 -2.98
CA ASN A 23 21.21 -9.38 -1.79
C ASN A 23 21.44 -8.54 -0.49
N VAL A 24 21.90 -7.30 -0.61
CA VAL A 24 22.08 -6.31 0.45
C VAL A 24 20.75 -6.02 1.15
N LEU A 25 19.60 -6.17 0.46
CA LEU A 25 18.28 -6.11 1.10
C LEU A 25 18.05 -7.19 2.17
N GLU A 26 18.70 -8.34 2.04
CA GLU A 26 18.59 -9.46 2.98
C GLU A 26 19.68 -9.40 4.06
N ASN A 27 20.86 -8.85 3.73
CA ASN A 27 22.04 -8.87 4.59
C ASN A 27 22.30 -7.59 5.40
N GLU A 28 21.84 -6.42 4.93
CA GLU A 28 22.08 -5.12 5.59
C GLU A 28 20.84 -4.19 5.57
N PRO A 29 19.74 -4.57 6.23
CA PRO A 29 18.46 -3.86 6.12
C PRO A 29 18.52 -2.38 6.53
N GLY A 30 19.42 -2.01 7.45
CA GLY A 30 19.59 -0.62 7.90
C GLY A 30 20.24 0.32 6.88
N ILE A 31 21.23 -0.18 6.12
CA ILE A 31 21.95 0.60 5.09
C ILE A 31 21.07 0.75 3.86
N VAL A 32 20.34 -0.31 3.48
CA VAL A 32 19.42 -0.23 2.35
C VAL A 32 18.29 0.74 2.64
N ARG A 33 17.69 0.75 3.83
CA ARG A 33 16.59 1.67 4.12
C ARG A 33 16.96 3.15 3.92
N LYS A 34 18.17 3.55 4.30
CA LYS A 34 18.68 4.93 4.10
C LYS A 34 19.01 5.25 2.64
N LYS A 35 19.65 4.32 1.90
CA LYS A 35 19.97 4.53 0.48
C LYS A 35 18.72 4.48 -0.40
N LEU A 36 17.81 3.56 -0.09
CA LEU A 36 16.53 3.39 -0.74
C LEU A 36 15.62 4.61 -0.50
N SER A 37 15.62 5.22 0.70
CA SER A 37 14.83 6.44 0.94
C SER A 37 15.24 7.61 0.05
N ILE A 38 16.54 7.74 -0.28
CA ILE A 38 17.03 8.78 -1.19
C ILE A 38 16.57 8.52 -2.63
N LEU A 39 16.63 7.26 -3.09
CA LEU A 39 16.15 6.91 -4.43
C LEU A 39 14.63 7.01 -4.56
N LEU A 40 13.89 6.51 -3.56
CA LEU A 40 12.43 6.59 -3.52
C LEU A 40 11.93 8.03 -3.60
N TYR A 41 12.66 8.99 -3.00
CA TYR A 41 12.31 10.40 -3.12
C TYR A 41 12.32 10.91 -4.57
N LYS A 42 13.18 10.34 -5.43
CA LYS A 42 13.24 10.64 -6.87
C LYS A 42 12.25 9.80 -7.70
N GLY A 43 11.47 8.94 -7.07
CA GLY A 43 10.58 7.99 -7.73
C GLY A 43 11.20 6.61 -7.91
N CYS A 44 10.34 5.60 -8.12
CA CYS A 44 10.74 4.22 -8.38
C CYS A 44 10.34 3.83 -9.81
N PRO A 45 11.30 3.47 -10.68
CA PRO A 45 10.98 2.99 -12.02
C PRO A 45 10.09 1.75 -11.96
N ASP A 46 9.17 1.63 -12.92
CA ASP A 46 8.19 0.53 -12.99
C ASP A 46 8.85 -0.85 -12.90
N ALA A 47 9.97 -1.04 -13.59
CA ALA A 47 10.74 -2.29 -13.61
C ALA A 47 11.24 -2.75 -12.22
N PHE A 48 11.40 -1.84 -11.26
CA PHE A 48 11.87 -2.15 -9.91
C PHE A 48 10.76 -2.07 -8.85
N ARG A 49 9.55 -1.64 -9.22
CA ARG A 49 8.47 -1.32 -8.27
C ARG A 49 8.03 -2.56 -7.48
N ARG A 50 7.83 -3.69 -8.16
CA ARG A 50 7.52 -5.00 -7.55
C ARG A 50 8.49 -5.36 -6.44
N ASP A 51 9.76 -5.50 -6.78
CA ASP A 51 10.79 -5.97 -5.85
C ASP A 51 11.00 -4.97 -4.71
N THR A 52 10.91 -3.67 -5.00
CA THR A 52 11.02 -2.61 -4.00
C THR A 52 9.91 -2.73 -2.96
N TRP A 53 8.66 -2.92 -3.40
CA TRP A 53 7.51 -3.04 -2.49
C TRP A 53 7.58 -4.32 -1.66
N LEU A 54 7.93 -5.45 -2.28
CA LEU A 54 8.14 -6.72 -1.56
C LEU A 54 9.26 -6.60 -0.51
N SER A 55 10.30 -5.83 -0.80
CA SER A 55 11.40 -5.62 0.14
C SER A 55 11.06 -4.67 1.28
N ILE A 56 10.42 -3.53 1.01
CA ILE A 56 10.07 -2.55 2.06
C ILE A 56 9.01 -3.10 3.01
N SER A 57 8.05 -3.88 2.50
CA SER A 57 7.02 -4.53 3.30
C SER A 57 7.56 -5.72 4.13
N GLY A 58 8.79 -6.18 3.87
CA GLY A 58 9.32 -7.41 4.45
C GLY A 58 8.77 -8.70 3.83
N SER A 59 7.89 -8.58 2.82
CA SER A 59 7.27 -9.69 2.11
C SER A 59 8.29 -10.61 1.48
N LYS A 60 9.40 -10.11 0.94
CA LYS A 60 10.45 -10.96 0.34
C LYS A 60 10.99 -12.01 1.32
N LYS A 61 11.20 -11.64 2.58
CA LYS A 61 11.65 -12.56 3.64
C LYS A 61 10.55 -13.53 4.07
N LYS A 62 9.30 -13.04 4.18
CA LYS A 62 8.14 -13.87 4.54
C LYS A 62 7.76 -14.84 3.44
N PHE A 63 7.95 -14.46 2.18
CA PHE A 63 7.80 -15.30 1.00
C PHE A 63 8.76 -16.48 1.09
N VAL A 64 10.06 -16.24 1.27
CA VAL A 64 11.04 -17.34 1.39
C VAL A 64 10.77 -18.28 2.58
N LYS A 65 10.23 -17.77 3.70
CA LYS A 65 10.04 -18.57 4.93
C LYS A 65 8.67 -19.24 5.08
N ASN A 66 7.60 -18.60 4.61
CA ASN A 66 6.21 -18.94 4.95
C ASN A 66 5.29 -19.03 3.72
N GLN A 67 5.82 -18.95 2.49
CA GLN A 67 5.03 -19.01 1.26
C GLN A 67 4.08 -20.21 1.25
N SER A 68 4.54 -21.41 1.60
CA SER A 68 3.70 -22.60 1.58
C SER A 68 2.50 -22.54 2.54
N ARG A 69 2.67 -21.96 3.74
CA ARG A 69 1.60 -21.87 4.73
C ARG A 69 0.58 -20.78 4.40
N VAL A 70 1.07 -19.57 4.11
CA VAL A 70 0.19 -18.42 3.79
C VAL A 70 -0.57 -18.71 2.51
N LEU A 71 0.09 -19.24 1.46
CA LEU A 71 -0.62 -19.59 0.23
C LEU A 71 -1.60 -20.74 0.42
N ALA A 72 -1.26 -21.78 1.18
CA ALA A 72 -2.21 -22.88 1.44
C ALA A 72 -3.48 -22.39 2.16
N GLU A 73 -3.31 -21.54 3.18
CA GLU A 73 -4.43 -20.93 3.91
C GLU A 73 -5.30 -20.09 2.97
N TRP A 74 -4.70 -19.22 2.17
CA TRP A 74 -5.43 -18.33 1.27
C TRP A 74 -6.09 -19.06 0.10
N CYS A 75 -5.41 -20.03 -0.52
CA CYS A 75 -5.99 -20.86 -1.57
C CYS A 75 -7.19 -21.65 -1.03
N SER A 76 -7.14 -22.16 0.21
CA SER A 76 -8.28 -22.85 0.82
C SER A 76 -9.49 -21.93 1.07
N LEU A 77 -9.28 -20.62 1.15
CA LEU A 77 -10.34 -19.62 1.31
C LEU A 77 -10.94 -19.17 -0.03
N GLN A 78 -10.23 -19.34 -1.15
CA GLN A 78 -10.75 -18.99 -2.47
C GLN A 78 -11.96 -19.82 -2.87
N ASP A 79 -11.92 -21.14 -2.61
CA ASP A 79 -13.05 -22.03 -2.92
C ASP A 79 -14.30 -21.63 -2.12
N ARG A 80 -14.13 -21.21 -0.86
CA ARG A 80 -15.22 -20.73 -0.01
C ARG A 80 -15.71 -19.34 -0.41
N ALA A 81 -14.83 -18.48 -0.91
CA ALA A 81 -15.20 -17.20 -1.49
C ALA A 81 -16.07 -17.37 -2.75
N ASN A 82 -15.84 -18.44 -3.52
CA ASN A 82 -16.62 -18.79 -4.72
C ASN A 82 -18.06 -19.27 -4.41
N GLU A 83 -18.34 -19.74 -3.19
CA GLU A 83 -19.66 -20.26 -2.80
C GLU A 83 -20.72 -19.16 -2.57
N GLY A 84 -20.40 -17.90 -2.88
CA GLY A 84 -21.37 -16.79 -2.83
C GLY A 84 -21.83 -16.40 -1.43
N THR A 85 -21.16 -16.91 -0.38
CA THR A 85 -21.51 -16.68 1.03
C THR A 85 -20.94 -15.39 1.61
N SER A 86 -20.03 -14.70 0.90
CA SER A 86 -19.64 -13.33 1.27
C SER A 86 -20.74 -12.35 0.83
N HIS A 87 -21.76 -12.21 1.68
CA HIS A 87 -22.90 -11.29 1.52
C HIS A 87 -22.55 -9.80 1.61
N ARG A 88 -21.31 -9.40 1.31
CA ARG A 88 -20.85 -8.03 1.55
C ARG A 88 -20.46 -7.38 0.23
N GLN A 89 -20.97 -6.18 0.01
CA GLN A 89 -20.61 -5.35 -1.14
C GLN A 89 -19.10 -5.11 -1.08
N ILE A 90 -18.33 -5.89 -1.84
CA ILE A 90 -16.92 -5.63 -2.05
C ILE A 90 -16.84 -4.26 -2.73
N ALA A 91 -16.21 -3.31 -2.04
CA ALA A 91 -16.03 -1.96 -2.56
C ALA A 91 -15.38 -2.06 -3.95
N LYS A 92 -15.90 -1.29 -4.90
CA LYS A 92 -15.37 -1.32 -6.26
C LYS A 92 -13.88 -0.92 -6.20
N PRO A 93 -13.01 -1.63 -6.92
CA PRO A 93 -11.60 -1.25 -7.00
C PRO A 93 -11.47 0.18 -7.54
N PRO A 94 -10.45 0.95 -7.12
CA PRO A 94 -10.38 2.36 -7.46
C PRO A 94 -10.08 2.57 -8.94
N LEU A 95 -10.50 3.73 -9.43
CA LEU A 95 -10.12 4.23 -10.74
C LEU A 95 -8.84 5.05 -10.59
N PHE A 96 -7.75 4.60 -11.21
CA PHE A 96 -6.50 5.34 -11.20
C PHE A 96 -6.47 6.37 -12.34
N GLY A 97 -5.83 7.52 -12.11
CA GLY A 97 -5.52 8.50 -13.15
C GLY A 97 -6.64 9.48 -13.51
N GLY A 98 -7.54 9.79 -12.57
CA GLY A 98 -8.62 10.77 -12.81
C GLY A 98 -9.76 10.26 -13.70
N ASN A 99 -9.80 8.96 -13.97
CA ASN A 99 -10.88 8.34 -14.73
C ASN A 99 -12.15 8.27 -13.87
N LEU A 100 -13.27 8.79 -14.39
CA LEU A 100 -14.58 8.76 -13.73
C LEU A 100 -15.39 7.50 -14.09
N ASP A 101 -14.89 6.68 -15.01
CA ASP A 101 -15.58 5.51 -15.54
C ASP A 101 -14.75 4.21 -15.39
N PHE A 102 -15.44 3.15 -14.95
CA PHE A 102 -14.92 1.79 -14.78
C PHE A 102 -14.63 1.07 -16.11
N SER A 103 -15.02 1.66 -17.23
CA SER A 103 -14.57 1.24 -18.56
C SER A 103 -13.04 1.29 -18.70
N HIS A 104 -12.36 2.15 -17.93
CA HIS A 104 -10.89 2.31 -17.90
C HIS A 104 -10.25 1.81 -16.60
N HIS A 105 -10.75 0.70 -16.08
CA HIS A 105 -10.11 0.04 -14.95
C HIS A 105 -8.67 -0.40 -15.30
N CYS A 106 -7.72 -0.22 -14.39
CA CYS A 106 -6.30 -0.52 -14.64
C CYS A 106 -6.03 -2.04 -14.80
N LEU A 107 -6.91 -2.88 -14.24
CA LEU A 107 -6.91 -4.32 -14.44
C LEU A 107 -7.92 -4.75 -15.50
N ASN A 108 -7.55 -5.75 -16.30
CA ASN A 108 -8.46 -6.49 -17.19
C ASN A 108 -9.47 -7.34 -16.38
N GLU A 109 -10.43 -8.00 -17.05
CA GLU A 109 -11.47 -8.82 -16.39
C GLU A 109 -10.90 -9.95 -15.51
N SER A 110 -9.79 -10.57 -15.93
CA SER A 110 -9.10 -11.58 -15.13
C SER A 110 -8.52 -10.98 -13.85
N GLY A 111 -7.92 -9.80 -13.94
CA GLY A 111 -7.35 -9.08 -12.80
C GLY A 111 -8.43 -8.56 -11.85
N LYS A 112 -9.58 -8.10 -12.37
CA LYS A 112 -10.74 -7.74 -11.55
C LYS A 112 -11.27 -8.95 -10.77
N SER A 113 -11.39 -10.10 -11.43
CA SER A 113 -11.80 -11.36 -10.77
C SER A 113 -10.79 -11.76 -9.69
N CYS A 114 -9.49 -11.68 -9.99
CA CYS A 114 -8.43 -11.95 -9.03
C CYS A 114 -8.50 -11.00 -7.81
N CYS A 115 -8.68 -9.70 -8.04
CA CYS A 115 -8.87 -8.70 -6.98
C CYS A 115 -10.06 -9.06 -6.08
N HIS A 116 -11.19 -9.47 -6.66
CA HIS A 116 -12.36 -9.90 -5.92
C HIS A 116 -12.06 -11.11 -5.01
N TYR A 117 -11.39 -12.13 -5.54
CA TYR A 117 -11.01 -13.31 -4.75
C TYR A 117 -10.04 -12.98 -3.63
N LEU A 118 -9.06 -12.12 -3.88
CA LEU A 118 -8.11 -11.67 -2.87
C LEU A 118 -8.81 -10.89 -1.75
N LEU A 119 -9.72 -9.98 -2.09
CA LEU A 119 -10.48 -9.22 -1.10
C LEU A 119 -11.39 -10.12 -0.26
N ALA A 120 -12.04 -11.11 -0.89
CA ALA A 120 -12.83 -12.09 -0.14
C ALA A 120 -11.97 -12.93 0.82
N ALA A 121 -10.79 -13.39 0.38
CA ALA A 121 -9.86 -14.13 1.23
C ALA A 121 -9.30 -13.25 2.38
N ILE A 122 -9.06 -11.96 2.14
CA ILE A 122 -8.71 -10.98 3.19
C ILE A 122 -9.82 -10.88 4.23
N ASP A 123 -11.09 -10.69 3.82
CA ASP A 123 -12.22 -10.57 4.74
C ASP A 123 -12.37 -11.82 5.62
N MET A 124 -12.19 -13.01 5.02
CA MET A 124 -12.32 -14.28 5.74
C MET A 124 -11.16 -14.52 6.72
N SER A 125 -9.93 -14.12 6.36
CA SER A 125 -8.74 -14.31 7.21
C SER A 125 -8.61 -13.24 8.30
N ARG A 126 -9.12 -12.03 8.05
CA ARG A 126 -9.04 -10.88 8.94
C ARG A 126 -10.39 -10.18 9.05
N PRO A 127 -11.38 -10.83 9.70
CA PRO A 127 -12.68 -10.21 9.95
C PRO A 127 -12.58 -9.00 10.90
N ASP A 128 -11.47 -8.76 11.56
CA ASP A 128 -11.24 -7.51 12.31
C ASP A 128 -11.00 -6.29 11.40
N LEU A 129 -10.64 -6.51 10.13
CA LEU A 129 -10.60 -5.48 9.08
C LEU A 129 -12.00 -5.22 8.47
N HIS A 130 -13.07 -5.78 9.07
CA HIS A 130 -14.43 -5.96 8.51
C HIS A 130 -15.15 -4.74 7.94
N HIS A 131 -14.65 -3.53 8.17
CA HIS A 131 -15.04 -2.36 7.40
C HIS A 131 -13.85 -2.04 6.51
N PHE A 132 -13.83 -2.58 5.30
CA PHE A 132 -12.79 -2.29 4.33
C PHE A 132 -12.58 -0.78 4.28
N SER A 133 -11.50 -0.29 4.89
CA SER A 133 -11.05 1.04 4.57
C SER A 133 -10.84 1.06 3.05
N PRO A 134 -11.30 2.09 2.32
CA PRO A 134 -11.11 2.22 0.86
C PRO A 134 -9.69 1.83 0.38
N GLN A 135 -8.70 2.07 1.24
CA GLN A 135 -7.30 1.70 1.12
C GLN A 135 -7.04 0.24 0.71
N ILE A 136 -7.76 -0.76 1.26
CA ILE A 136 -7.41 -2.18 1.04
C ILE A 136 -7.74 -2.61 -0.40
N PRO A 137 -8.95 -2.40 -0.94
CA PRO A 137 -9.23 -2.55 -2.37
C PRO A 137 -8.25 -1.79 -3.26
N ASN A 138 -7.89 -0.57 -2.89
CA ASN A 138 -6.95 0.25 -3.66
C ASN A 138 -5.56 -0.37 -3.70
N LEU A 139 -5.07 -0.80 -2.55
CA LEU A 139 -3.78 -1.44 -2.39
C LEU A 139 -3.69 -2.76 -3.16
N VAL A 140 -4.73 -3.61 -3.07
CA VAL A 140 -4.80 -4.88 -3.80
C VAL A 140 -4.78 -4.62 -5.31
N SER A 141 -5.61 -3.70 -5.79
CA SER A 141 -5.70 -3.37 -7.21
C SER A 141 -4.39 -2.81 -7.76
N LEU A 142 -3.76 -1.92 -7.00
CA LEU A 142 -2.47 -1.33 -7.35
C LEU A 142 -1.35 -2.37 -7.33
N ALA A 143 -1.34 -3.28 -6.36
CA ALA A 143 -0.32 -4.32 -6.26
C ALA A 143 -0.43 -5.33 -7.42
N LEU A 144 -1.64 -5.68 -7.86
CA LEU A 144 -1.88 -6.57 -8.99
C LEU A 144 -1.34 -6.04 -10.34
N LEU A 145 -1.02 -4.75 -10.46
CA LEU A 145 -0.34 -4.21 -11.63
C LEU A 145 1.12 -4.65 -11.74
N TYR A 146 1.74 -5.04 -10.62
CA TYR A 146 3.18 -5.33 -10.55
C TYR A 146 3.50 -6.71 -9.99
N MET A 147 2.54 -7.39 -9.36
CA MET A 147 2.75 -8.61 -8.57
C MET A 147 1.80 -9.73 -9.02
N SER A 148 2.21 -10.98 -8.81
CA SER A 148 1.27 -12.10 -8.93
C SER A 148 0.27 -12.11 -7.77
N SER A 149 -0.85 -12.83 -7.94
CA SER A 149 -1.88 -12.93 -6.89
C SER A 149 -1.34 -13.44 -5.54
N GLU A 150 -0.44 -14.42 -5.60
CA GLU A 150 0.25 -15.03 -4.46
C GLU A 150 1.13 -14.03 -3.72
N GLU A 151 1.84 -13.19 -4.48
CA GLU A 151 2.66 -12.12 -3.94
C GLU A 151 1.79 -11.05 -3.29
N VAL A 152 0.64 -10.72 -3.88
CA VAL A 152 -0.32 -9.77 -3.30
C VAL A 152 -0.87 -10.29 -1.97
N CYS A 153 -1.22 -11.58 -1.86
CA CYS A 153 -1.63 -12.18 -0.57
C CYS A 153 -0.60 -11.92 0.53
N ILE A 154 0.66 -12.28 0.25
CA ILE A 154 1.76 -12.16 1.22
C ILE A 154 2.07 -10.69 1.50
N PHE A 155 1.99 -9.82 0.49
CA PHE A 155 2.19 -8.38 0.61
C PHE A 155 1.15 -7.74 1.53
N VAL A 156 -0.13 -8.00 1.29
CA VAL A 156 -1.23 -7.47 2.12
C VAL A 156 -1.14 -8.05 3.52
N ASP A 157 -0.88 -9.35 3.66
CA ASP A 157 -0.67 -9.98 4.95
C ASP A 157 0.50 -9.30 5.69
N CYS A 158 1.65 -9.06 5.05
CA CYS A 158 2.77 -8.32 5.66
C CYS A 158 2.40 -6.90 6.11
N LEU A 159 1.59 -6.19 5.34
CA LEU A 159 1.18 -4.83 5.66
C LEU A 159 0.14 -4.76 6.79
N THR A 160 -0.69 -5.80 6.91
CA THR A 160 -1.79 -5.87 7.88
C THR A 160 -1.47 -6.72 9.11
N SER A 161 -0.45 -7.60 9.07
CA SER A 161 -0.07 -8.46 10.19
C SER A 161 1.06 -7.82 11.01
N CYS A 162 0.74 -7.43 12.24
CA CYS A 162 1.69 -6.94 13.25
C CYS A 162 2.57 -8.05 13.85
N THR A 163 3.09 -9.00 13.05
CA THR A 163 3.83 -10.14 13.62
C THR A 163 5.26 -9.80 14.04
N ASP A 164 5.87 -8.75 13.49
CA ASP A 164 7.29 -8.43 13.73
C ASP A 164 7.51 -7.10 14.46
N VAL A 165 6.46 -6.40 14.89
CA VAL A 165 6.63 -5.15 15.67
C VAL A 165 6.56 -5.48 17.18
N PRO A 166 7.54 -5.02 18.00
CA PRO A 166 7.51 -5.26 19.44
C PRO A 166 6.16 -4.86 20.04
N LYS A 167 5.59 -5.75 20.87
CA LYS A 167 4.29 -5.54 21.54
C LYS A 167 4.19 -4.11 22.08
N GLY A 168 3.21 -3.35 21.61
CA GLY A 168 2.94 -1.96 22.02
C GLY A 168 3.27 -0.88 20.98
N GLN A 169 3.97 -1.21 19.90
CA GLN A 169 4.19 -0.31 18.77
C GLN A 169 3.43 -0.83 17.54
N GLY A 170 2.10 -0.68 17.48
CA GLY A 170 1.36 -1.02 16.26
C GLY A 170 1.89 -0.22 15.06
N ASN A 171 2.04 -0.88 13.91
CA ASN A 171 2.41 -0.20 12.66
C ASN A 171 1.38 0.90 12.37
N VAL A 172 1.82 2.11 11.98
CA VAL A 172 0.91 3.23 11.63
C VAL A 172 -0.06 2.80 10.54
N LEU A 173 0.39 1.95 9.62
CA LEU A 173 -0.45 1.47 8.53
C LEU A 173 -1.58 0.56 9.05
N ASP A 174 -1.32 -0.34 9.99
CA ASP A 174 -2.36 -1.16 10.63
C ASP A 174 -3.43 -0.28 11.28
N LYS A 175 -3.00 0.77 11.99
CA LYS A 175 -3.92 1.76 12.59
C LYS A 175 -4.75 2.52 11.56
N VAL A 176 -4.20 2.83 10.40
CA VAL A 176 -4.89 3.51 9.29
C VAL A 176 -5.81 2.57 8.51
N LEU A 177 -5.43 1.30 8.37
CA LEU A 177 -6.17 0.28 7.61
C LEU A 177 -7.32 -0.36 8.40
N LEU A 178 -7.29 -0.31 9.73
CA LEU A 178 -8.34 -0.85 10.62
C LEU A 178 -9.61 0.03 10.71
N ASP A 179 -9.72 1.12 9.92
CA ASP A 179 -10.79 2.14 9.98
C ASP A 179 -11.23 2.50 11.43
N ASN A 180 -10.28 2.51 12.36
CA ASN A 180 -10.57 2.85 13.74
C ASN A 180 -10.64 4.38 13.85
N LEU A 181 -11.82 4.89 14.22
CA LEU A 181 -12.07 6.32 14.43
C LEU A 181 -10.98 7.01 15.29
N GLN A 182 -10.44 6.30 16.29
CA GLN A 182 -9.36 6.82 17.13
C GLN A 182 -8.05 6.99 16.36
N SER A 183 -7.72 6.03 15.51
CA SER A 183 -6.51 6.03 14.69
C SER A 183 -6.59 7.10 13.59
N MET A 184 -7.73 7.21 12.91
CA MET A 184 -7.94 8.27 11.92
C MET A 184 -7.87 9.64 12.57
N SER A 185 -8.52 9.83 13.73
CA SER A 185 -8.40 11.08 14.50
C SER A 185 -6.95 11.41 14.87
N PHE A 186 -6.13 10.41 15.20
CA PHE A 186 -4.71 10.61 15.49
C PHE A 186 -3.93 11.09 14.24
N VAL A 187 -4.16 10.44 13.09
CA VAL A 187 -3.52 10.86 11.82
C VAL A 187 -3.96 12.26 11.42
N MET A 188 -5.25 12.56 11.49
CA MET A 188 -5.78 13.90 11.18
C MET A 188 -5.19 14.98 12.10
N ARG A 189 -4.99 14.67 13.38
CA ARG A 189 -4.30 15.58 14.30
C ARG A 189 -2.83 15.78 13.93
N ALA A 190 -2.13 14.72 13.49
CA ALA A 190 -0.76 14.84 13.01
C ALA A 190 -0.65 15.72 11.75
N VAL A 191 -1.60 15.58 10.81
CA VAL A 191 -1.70 16.44 9.62
C VAL A 191 -1.92 17.90 10.00
N ASP A 192 -2.86 18.17 10.90
CA ASP A 192 -3.15 19.51 11.41
C ASP A 192 -1.91 20.17 12.04
N LEU A 193 -1.20 19.44 12.91
CA LEU A 193 0.04 19.92 13.52
C LEU A 193 1.15 20.14 12.50
N LYS A 194 1.25 19.27 11.48
CA LYS A 194 2.25 19.38 10.42
C LYS A 194 2.00 20.58 9.53
N LEU A 195 0.74 20.82 9.14
CA LEU A 195 0.34 21.99 8.37
C LEU A 195 0.63 23.27 9.14
N LYS A 196 0.25 23.33 10.43
CA LYS A 196 0.56 24.47 11.29
C LYS A 196 2.06 24.79 11.38
N ALA A 197 2.91 23.76 11.39
CA ALA A 197 4.35 23.94 11.45
C ALA A 197 4.99 24.32 10.11
N CYS A 198 4.46 23.81 9.00
CA CYS A 198 5.00 24.04 7.66
C CYS A 198 4.48 25.34 7.02
N ASP A 199 3.22 25.66 7.23
CA ASP A 199 2.56 26.85 6.68
C ASP A 199 1.51 27.41 7.68
N PRO A 200 1.96 28.21 8.67
CA PRO A 200 1.08 28.76 9.69
C PRO A 200 -0.01 29.70 9.13
N GLU A 201 0.26 30.35 7.99
CA GLU A 201 -0.66 31.30 7.36
C GLU A 201 -1.84 30.55 6.75
N VAL A 202 -1.57 29.53 5.93
CA VAL A 202 -2.62 28.65 5.37
C VAL A 202 -3.40 27.98 6.51
N TRP A 203 -2.70 27.46 7.53
CA TRP A 203 -3.35 26.85 8.67
C TRP A 203 -4.35 27.82 9.34
N THR A 204 -3.90 29.04 9.66
CA THR A 204 -4.75 30.06 10.29
C THR A 204 -5.95 30.40 9.42
N LYS A 205 -5.74 30.57 8.11
CA LYS A 205 -6.84 30.86 7.19
C LYS A 205 -7.88 29.75 7.14
N LEU A 206 -7.47 28.49 7.19
CA LEU A 206 -8.39 27.35 7.27
C LEU A 206 -9.17 27.33 8.59
N GLN A 207 -8.55 27.72 9.71
CA GLN A 207 -9.26 27.86 10.98
C GLN A 207 -10.33 28.95 10.92
N ASP A 208 -10.00 30.12 10.35
CA ASP A 208 -10.93 31.25 10.17
C ASP A 208 -12.14 30.89 9.29
N LEU A 209 -11.94 30.00 8.32
CA LEU A 209 -12.99 29.46 7.45
C LEU A 209 -13.79 28.31 8.09
N GLY A 210 -13.50 27.92 9.33
CA GLY A 210 -14.17 26.80 10.00
C GLY A 210 -13.73 25.41 9.52
N LEU A 211 -12.64 25.31 8.75
CA LEU A 211 -12.08 24.07 8.21
C LEU A 211 -11.04 23.42 9.16
N SER A 212 -11.17 23.67 10.46
CA SER A 212 -10.18 23.37 11.50
C SER A 212 -9.82 21.90 11.67
N LYS A 213 -10.69 20.99 11.24
CA LYS A 213 -10.50 19.53 11.36
C LYS A 213 -9.95 18.89 10.09
N LEU A 214 -9.70 19.69 9.04
CA LEU A 214 -9.17 19.23 7.76
C LEU A 214 -9.91 18.00 7.20
N LYS A 215 -11.23 17.88 7.41
CA LYS A 215 -11.99 16.66 7.07
C LYS A 215 -11.83 16.23 5.62
N PHE A 216 -11.57 17.16 4.70
CA PHE A 216 -11.28 16.88 3.30
C PHE A 216 -10.02 16.02 3.09
N CYS A 217 -9.03 16.08 3.99
CA CYS A 217 -7.85 15.21 3.95
C CYS A 217 -8.16 13.77 4.37
N GLU A 218 -9.29 13.51 5.04
CA GLU A 218 -9.67 12.16 5.44
C GLU A 218 -9.85 11.27 4.22
N GLU A 219 -10.52 11.77 3.18
CA GLU A 219 -10.69 11.07 1.91
C GLU A 219 -9.34 10.82 1.24
N TRP A 220 -8.45 11.81 1.18
CA TRP A 220 -7.12 11.64 0.59
C TRP A 220 -6.30 10.56 1.30
N ILE A 221 -6.38 10.49 2.62
CA ILE A 221 -5.67 9.47 3.41
C ILE A 221 -6.35 8.10 3.23
N LYS A 222 -7.68 8.08 3.18
CA LYS A 222 -8.46 6.86 2.94
C LYS A 222 -8.23 6.28 1.55
N ASP A 223 -7.97 7.12 0.56
CA ASP A 223 -7.69 6.66 -0.78
C ASP A 223 -6.19 6.46 -1.05
N LEU A 224 -5.32 6.72 -0.06
CA LEU A 224 -3.86 6.73 -0.22
C LEU A 224 -3.39 7.69 -1.32
N PHE A 225 -4.13 8.78 -1.56
CA PHE A 225 -3.92 9.75 -2.64
C PHE A 225 -3.97 9.15 -4.05
N VAL A 226 -4.63 7.99 -4.21
CA VAL A 226 -5.02 7.43 -5.51
C VAL A 226 -6.06 8.31 -6.17
#